data_AF-A0A381UQV5-F1
#
_entry.id   AF-A0A381UQV5-F1
#
_cell.length_a   1.000
_cell.length_b   1.000
_cell.length_c   1.000
_cell.angle_alpha   90.00
_cell.angle_beta   90.00
_cell.angle_gamma   90.00
#
_symmetry.space_group_name_H-M   'P 1'
#
loop_
_entity.id
_entity.type
_entity.pdbx_description
1 polymer ?
#
loop_
_entity_poly.entity_id
_entity_poly.type
_entity_poly.pdbx_seq_one_letter_code
_entity_poly.pdbx_strand_id
1 'polypeptide(L)'
;MFKSLIIYVVLGVFLFVLKPMATQAETACQIVEKKKIKVEGYISKKFRKERRKIAKEFTEMGDTRTALRAFPMGKSSDVVAVGRCVPAYIARHVLATAIKYTGGVGSLVTQSFIHSHWIGIGTTMFDEPSQRKVTTAQVNQLLNPDLDDKEFHTLYQKLSKQNELVPFFGLKVPNAKIPGNTNNTLLNP
;
A
#
# COMPACT_ATOMS: atom_id res chain seq x y z
N MET A 1 36.17 -3.93 48.38
CA MET A 1 35.84 -4.82 47.23
C MET A 1 34.34 -4.92 46.96
N PHE A 2 33.45 -4.98 47.96
CA PHE A 2 31.99 -5.08 47.77
C PHE A 2 31.32 -3.90 47.03
N LYS A 3 31.81 -2.66 47.20
CA LYS A 3 31.23 -1.48 46.51
C LYS A 3 31.45 -1.49 44.98
N SER A 4 32.57 -2.06 44.51
CA SER A 4 32.84 -2.17 43.06
C SER A 4 31.90 -3.18 42.40
N LEU A 5 31.55 -4.27 43.10
CA LEU A 5 30.72 -5.34 42.56
C LEU A 5 29.26 -4.88 42.33
N ILE A 6 28.74 -4.03 43.23
CA ILE A 6 27.38 -3.47 43.13
C ILE A 6 27.24 -2.57 41.89
N ILE A 7 28.29 -1.80 41.57
CA ILE A 7 28.30 -0.91 40.40
C ILE A 7 28.20 -1.71 39.10
N TYR A 8 28.90 -2.84 39.00
CA TYR A 8 28.82 -3.70 37.80
C TYR A 8 27.48 -4.42 37.66
N VAL A 9 26.83 -4.79 38.76
CA VAL A 9 25.48 -5.41 38.72
C VAL A 9 24.42 -4.39 38.31
N VAL A 10 24.49 -3.15 38.80
CA VAL A 10 23.56 -2.07 38.39
C VAL A 10 23.77 -1.66 36.94
N LEU A 11 25.02 -1.58 36.47
CA LEU A 11 25.34 -1.28 35.06
C LEU A 11 24.92 -2.40 34.11
N GLY A 12 25.03 -3.67 34.55
CA GLY A 12 24.61 -4.84 33.78
C GLY A 12 23.09 -4.94 33.61
N VAL A 13 22.31 -4.55 34.63
CA VAL A 13 20.84 -4.55 34.54
C VAL A 13 20.33 -3.41 33.64
N PHE A 14 21.02 -2.26 33.58
CA PHE A 14 20.61 -1.14 32.74
C PHE A 14 20.75 -1.42 31.24
N LEU A 15 21.68 -2.29 30.84
CA LEU A 15 21.90 -2.67 29.44
C LEU A 15 20.78 -3.56 28.85
N PHE A 16 19.98 -4.24 29.68
CA PHE A 16 18.88 -5.10 29.22
C PHE A 16 17.54 -4.38 29.03
N VAL A 17 17.41 -3.11 29.47
CA VAL A 17 16.14 -2.36 29.39
C VAL A 17 16.02 -1.54 28.09
N LEU A 18 17.13 -1.35 27.37
CA LEU A 18 17.13 -0.67 26.08
C LEU A 18 16.72 -1.64 24.97
N LYS A 19 15.41 -1.91 24.86
CA LYS A 19 14.86 -2.43 23.60
C LYS A 19 15.16 -1.41 22.52
N PRO A 20 15.83 -1.77 21.41
CA PRO A 20 15.94 -0.88 20.28
C PRO A 20 14.53 -0.71 19.71
N MET A 21 13.89 0.42 20.00
CA MET A 21 12.83 0.91 19.14
C MET A 21 13.50 1.25 17.82
N ALA A 22 13.53 0.28 16.91
CA ALA A 22 13.80 0.52 15.51
C ALA A 22 12.64 1.36 14.96
N THR A 23 12.65 2.66 15.28
CA THR A 23 11.91 3.65 14.52
C THR A 23 12.67 3.76 13.20
N GLN A 24 12.28 2.92 12.24
CA GLN A 24 12.77 3.02 10.89
C GLN A 24 12.27 4.36 10.36
N ALA A 25 13.10 5.40 10.48
CA ALA A 25 12.80 6.71 9.93
C ALA A 25 12.46 6.54 8.45
N GLU A 26 11.31 7.05 8.04
CA GLU A 26 10.89 6.93 6.65
C GLU A 26 11.94 7.58 5.75
N THR A 27 12.56 6.79 4.88
CA THR A 27 13.56 7.30 3.94
C THR A 27 12.94 8.39 3.08
N ALA A 28 13.65 9.51 2.88
CA ALA A 28 13.17 10.59 2.02
C ALA A 28 12.81 10.07 0.61
N CYS A 29 11.73 10.58 0.03
CA CYS A 29 11.33 10.23 -1.33
C CYS A 29 12.41 10.68 -2.32
N GLN A 30 12.76 9.81 -3.26
CA GLN A 30 13.64 10.16 -4.37
C GLN A 30 12.78 10.80 -5.46
N ILE A 31 13.34 11.78 -6.18
CA ILE A 31 12.66 12.32 -7.35
C ILE A 31 12.52 11.25 -8.44
N VAL A 32 11.45 11.33 -9.22
CA VAL A 32 11.07 10.30 -10.20
C VAL A 32 12.12 10.06 -11.29
N GLU A 33 12.90 11.09 -11.63
CA GLU A 33 14.02 11.03 -12.57
C GLU A 33 15.10 10.04 -12.11
N LYS A 34 15.37 9.99 -10.79
CA LYS A 34 16.34 9.10 -10.18
C LYS A 34 15.76 7.69 -9.97
N LYS A 35 14.45 7.60 -9.69
CA LYS A 35 13.75 6.34 -9.43
C LYS A 35 12.38 6.32 -10.07
N LYS A 36 12.33 5.78 -11.28
CA LYS A 36 11.08 5.62 -12.05
C LYS A 36 10.03 4.83 -11.27
N ILE A 37 8.79 5.27 -11.36
CA ILE A 37 7.63 4.61 -10.76
C ILE A 37 7.34 3.31 -11.51
N LYS A 38 7.27 2.17 -10.81
CA LYS A 38 6.88 0.89 -11.42
C LYS A 38 5.37 0.72 -11.34
N VAL A 39 4.70 0.61 -12.48
CA VAL A 39 3.28 0.23 -12.58
C VAL A 39 3.20 -1.26 -12.91
N GLU A 40 2.61 -2.05 -12.03
CA GLU A 40 2.59 -3.51 -12.12
C GLU A 40 1.20 -4.07 -11.86
N GLY A 41 0.89 -5.20 -12.50
CA GLY A 41 -0.31 -5.96 -12.17
C GLY A 41 -1.02 -6.50 -13.41
N TYR A 42 -2.34 -6.61 -13.33
CA TYR A 42 -3.14 -7.30 -14.32
C TYR A 42 -4.17 -6.39 -14.99
N ILE A 43 -4.27 -6.52 -16.31
CA ILE A 43 -5.41 -6.02 -17.10
C ILE A 43 -6.39 -7.16 -17.37
N SER A 44 -7.67 -6.84 -17.55
CA SER A 44 -8.71 -7.84 -17.87
C SER A 44 -8.36 -8.65 -19.11
N LYS A 45 -8.75 -9.94 -19.13
CA LYS A 45 -8.35 -10.91 -20.18
C LYS A 45 -8.68 -10.43 -21.60
N LYS A 46 -9.82 -9.74 -21.78
CA LYS A 46 -10.25 -9.21 -23.08
C LYS A 46 -9.21 -8.31 -23.75
N PHE A 47 -8.38 -7.63 -22.95
CA PHE A 47 -7.35 -6.71 -23.44
C PHE A 47 -5.99 -7.38 -23.68
N ARG A 48 -5.88 -8.72 -23.60
CA ARG A 48 -4.61 -9.45 -23.78
C ARG A 48 -3.89 -9.08 -25.08
N LYS A 49 -4.63 -8.93 -26.18
CA LYS A 49 -4.06 -8.59 -27.51
C LYS A 49 -3.57 -7.14 -27.57
N GLU A 50 -4.17 -6.24 -26.80
CA GLU A 50 -3.85 -4.80 -26.79
C GLU A 50 -2.84 -4.42 -25.70
N ARG A 51 -2.34 -5.39 -24.92
CA ARG A 51 -1.49 -5.18 -23.74
C ARG A 51 -0.32 -4.23 -24.00
N ARG A 52 0.34 -4.31 -25.16
CA ARG A 52 1.48 -3.42 -25.50
C ARG A 52 1.03 -1.97 -25.72
N LYS A 53 -0.13 -1.76 -26.33
CA LYS A 53 -0.72 -0.41 -26.50
C LYS A 53 -1.11 0.16 -25.14
N ILE A 54 -1.81 -0.62 -24.33
CA ILE A 54 -2.25 -0.22 -22.98
C ILE A 54 -1.05 0.09 -22.08
N ALA A 55 0.03 -0.69 -22.17
CA ALA A 55 1.26 -0.40 -21.43
C ALA A 55 1.84 0.98 -21.77
N LYS A 56 1.72 1.44 -23.03
CA LYS A 56 2.16 2.80 -23.40
C LYS A 56 1.30 3.88 -22.74
N GLU A 57 -0.01 3.68 -22.66
CA GLU A 57 -0.93 4.61 -21.98
C GLU A 57 -0.54 4.76 -20.51
N PHE A 58 -0.25 3.67 -19.80
CA PHE A 58 0.22 3.76 -18.41
C PHE A 58 1.56 4.50 -18.24
N THR A 59 2.36 4.63 -19.30
CA THR A 59 3.65 5.34 -19.27
C THR A 59 3.63 6.73 -19.89
N GLU A 60 2.47 7.20 -20.31
CA GLU A 60 2.32 8.45 -21.09
C GLU A 60 2.84 9.68 -20.34
N MET A 61 2.70 9.70 -19.01
CA MET A 61 3.13 10.82 -18.16
C MET A 61 4.65 10.90 -17.92
N GLY A 62 5.45 10.00 -18.51
CA GLY A 62 6.89 9.93 -18.25
C GLY A 62 7.25 9.26 -16.92
N ASP A 63 8.55 9.09 -16.67
CA ASP A 63 9.16 8.55 -15.44
C ASP A 63 8.53 7.31 -14.80
N THR A 64 7.93 6.50 -15.67
CA THR A 64 7.18 5.30 -15.31
C THR A 64 7.72 4.12 -16.12
N ARG A 65 7.62 2.94 -15.53
CA ARG A 65 7.88 1.67 -16.21
C ARG A 65 6.75 0.70 -15.90
N THR A 66 6.34 -0.08 -16.89
CA THR A 66 5.20 -1.00 -16.75
C THR A 66 5.62 -2.47 -16.75
N ALA A 67 5.00 -3.25 -15.88
CA ALA A 67 5.07 -4.71 -15.84
C ALA A 67 3.65 -5.30 -15.86
N LEU A 68 2.91 -5.05 -16.93
CA LEU A 68 1.52 -5.50 -17.07
C LEU A 68 1.43 -6.93 -17.60
N ARG A 69 0.54 -7.72 -17.00
CA ARG A 69 0.15 -9.05 -17.45
C ARG A 69 -1.34 -9.07 -17.79
N ALA A 70 -1.74 -9.99 -18.66
CA ALA A 70 -3.17 -10.23 -18.88
C ALA A 70 -3.67 -11.20 -17.81
N PHE A 71 -4.82 -10.90 -17.21
CA PHE A 71 -5.43 -11.77 -16.23
C PHE A 71 -5.85 -13.11 -16.87
N PRO A 72 -5.72 -14.27 -16.18
CA PRO A 72 -5.95 -15.58 -16.79
C PRO A 72 -7.37 -15.80 -17.31
N MET A 73 -8.38 -15.19 -16.67
CA MET A 73 -9.80 -15.34 -16.99
C MET A 73 -10.63 -14.11 -16.63
N GLY A 74 -11.56 -13.69 -17.49
CA GLY A 74 -12.56 -12.68 -17.16
C GLY A 74 -12.00 -11.27 -16.89
N LYS A 75 -12.68 -10.55 -16.00
CA LYS A 75 -12.23 -9.24 -15.48
C LYS A 75 -11.12 -9.47 -14.46
N SER A 76 -10.11 -8.60 -14.48
CA SER A 76 -9.12 -8.60 -13.39
C SER A 76 -9.74 -8.07 -12.09
N SER A 77 -8.99 -8.17 -11.00
CA SER A 77 -9.29 -7.50 -9.74
C SER A 77 -9.50 -5.98 -9.92
N ASP A 78 -10.24 -5.37 -8.99
CA ASP A 78 -10.46 -3.93 -8.85
C ASP A 78 -9.60 -3.31 -7.72
N VAL A 79 -8.63 -4.07 -7.22
CA VAL A 79 -7.71 -3.63 -6.15
C VAL A 79 -6.58 -2.81 -6.75
N VAL A 80 -6.31 -1.65 -6.14
CA VAL A 80 -5.21 -0.75 -6.49
C VAL A 80 -4.40 -0.36 -5.26
N ALA A 81 -3.10 -0.20 -5.47
CA ALA A 81 -2.12 0.12 -4.44
C ALA A 81 -1.22 1.25 -4.96
N VAL A 82 -1.05 2.34 -4.22
CA VAL A 82 -0.22 3.49 -4.62
C VAL A 82 0.81 3.78 -3.53
N GLY A 83 2.10 3.68 -3.86
CA GLY A 83 3.20 4.00 -2.94
C GLY A 83 3.26 5.48 -2.56
N ARG A 84 3.85 5.77 -1.39
CA ARG A 84 3.91 7.13 -0.79
C ARG A 84 4.80 8.16 -1.52
N CYS A 85 5.60 7.74 -2.50
CA CYS A 85 6.48 8.62 -3.27
C CYS A 85 6.05 8.69 -4.75
N VAL A 86 4.78 8.43 -5.04
CA VAL A 86 4.23 8.52 -6.39
C VAL A 86 3.58 9.89 -6.54
N PRO A 87 4.06 10.78 -7.42
CA PRO A 87 3.43 12.07 -7.65
C PRO A 87 1.93 11.93 -8.00
N ALA A 88 1.11 12.86 -7.52
CA ALA A 88 -0.34 12.83 -7.67
C ALA A 88 -0.76 12.77 -9.14
N TYR A 89 -0.08 13.51 -10.02
CA TYR A 89 -0.39 13.49 -11.45
C TYR A 89 -0.20 12.10 -12.09
N ILE A 90 0.86 11.37 -11.71
CA ILE A 90 1.10 9.99 -12.16
C ILE A 90 0.04 9.07 -11.56
N ALA A 91 -0.21 9.18 -10.25
CA ALA A 91 -1.19 8.34 -9.58
C ALA A 91 -2.59 8.52 -10.19
N ARG A 92 -3.03 9.75 -10.44
CA ARG A 92 -4.30 10.07 -11.11
C ARG A 92 -4.40 9.45 -12.49
N HIS A 93 -3.37 9.62 -13.32
CA HIS A 93 -3.33 9.06 -14.66
C HIS A 93 -3.44 7.52 -14.63
N VAL A 94 -2.67 6.89 -13.74
CA VAL A 94 -2.68 5.43 -13.60
C VAL A 94 -4.02 4.92 -13.05
N LEU A 95 -4.64 5.62 -12.11
CA LEU A 95 -5.98 5.29 -11.60
C LEU A 95 -7.04 5.41 -12.70
N ALA A 96 -7.06 6.51 -13.45
CA ALA A 96 -7.97 6.71 -14.57
C ALA A 96 -7.80 5.63 -15.65
N THR A 97 -6.55 5.26 -15.94
CA THR A 97 -6.23 4.20 -16.90
C THR A 97 -6.62 2.81 -16.37
N ALA A 98 -6.45 2.56 -15.07
CA ALA A 98 -6.87 1.31 -14.44
C ALA A 98 -8.39 1.11 -14.56
N ILE A 99 -9.21 2.15 -14.34
CA ILE A 99 -10.67 2.09 -14.50
C ILE A 99 -11.08 1.56 -15.87
N LYS A 100 -10.33 1.89 -16.94
CA LYS A 100 -10.61 1.43 -18.30
C LYS A 100 -10.29 -0.04 -18.52
N TYR A 101 -9.18 -0.52 -17.95
CA TYR A 101 -8.55 -1.78 -18.36
C TYR A 101 -8.60 -2.92 -17.33
N THR A 102 -8.92 -2.63 -16.06
CA THR A 102 -8.98 -3.62 -14.97
C THR A 102 -10.44 -3.94 -14.60
N GLY A 103 -10.67 -4.47 -13.39
CA GLY A 103 -11.99 -4.55 -12.78
C GLY A 103 -12.50 -3.20 -12.27
N GLY A 104 -11.67 -2.16 -12.29
CA GLY A 104 -11.94 -0.83 -11.75
C GLY A 104 -10.98 -0.46 -10.61
N VAL A 105 -11.43 0.48 -9.78
CA VAL A 105 -10.79 0.88 -8.52
C VAL A 105 -11.84 0.73 -7.41
N GLY A 106 -11.97 -0.48 -6.88
CA GLY A 106 -12.97 -0.82 -5.85
C GLY A 106 -12.37 -0.98 -4.47
N SER A 107 -11.05 -1.24 -4.37
CA SER A 107 -10.35 -1.30 -3.08
C SER A 107 -8.96 -0.66 -3.15
N LEU A 108 -8.59 0.05 -2.09
CA LEU A 108 -7.27 0.67 -1.92
C LEU A 108 -6.47 -0.07 -0.85
N VAL A 109 -5.23 -0.41 -1.17
CA VAL A 109 -4.28 -1.04 -0.23
C VAL A 109 -3.57 0.05 0.58
N THR A 110 -3.38 -0.17 1.88
CA THR A 110 -2.65 0.81 2.71
C THR A 110 -1.18 0.94 2.28
N GLN A 111 -0.65 2.16 2.36
CA GLN A 111 0.71 2.48 1.90
C GLN A 111 1.83 1.79 2.68
N SER A 112 1.56 1.35 3.92
CA SER A 112 2.53 0.65 4.76
C SER A 112 2.96 -0.72 4.19
N PHE A 113 2.12 -1.36 3.36
CA PHE A 113 2.46 -2.62 2.69
C PHE A 113 3.14 -2.44 1.33
N ILE A 114 3.29 -1.19 0.87
CA ILE A 114 3.60 -0.89 -0.51
C ILE A 114 4.99 -0.27 -0.62
N HIS A 115 5.75 -0.72 -1.61
CA HIS A 115 7.02 -0.10 -1.92
C HIS A 115 6.82 1.34 -2.43
N SER A 116 7.63 2.30 -1.97
CA SER A 116 7.34 3.74 -2.09
C SER A 116 7.15 4.27 -3.53
N HIS A 117 7.89 3.76 -4.52
CA HIS A 117 7.84 4.17 -5.93
C HIS A 117 7.18 3.11 -6.81
N TRP A 118 6.02 2.61 -6.38
CA TRP A 118 5.33 1.50 -7.02
C TRP A 118 3.82 1.72 -7.02
N ILE A 119 3.17 1.29 -8.10
CA ILE A 119 1.72 1.25 -8.22
C ILE A 119 1.31 -0.17 -8.66
N GLY A 120 0.40 -0.77 -7.90
CA GLY A 120 -0.23 -2.04 -8.23
C GLY A 120 -1.62 -1.81 -8.81
N ILE A 121 -1.93 -2.36 -9.98
CA ILE A 121 -3.26 -2.28 -10.61
C ILE A 121 -3.85 -3.66 -10.85
N GLY A 122 -5.14 -3.83 -10.56
CA GLY A 122 -5.82 -5.12 -10.71
C GLY A 122 -5.06 -6.26 -10.02
N THR A 123 -4.42 -5.94 -8.89
CA THR A 123 -3.57 -6.88 -8.16
C THR A 123 -4.41 -7.86 -7.36
N THR A 124 -3.91 -9.08 -7.19
CA THR A 124 -4.51 -10.13 -6.37
C THR A 124 -3.58 -10.57 -5.23
N MET A 125 -2.50 -9.81 -4.99
CA MET A 125 -1.45 -10.20 -4.05
C MET A 125 -1.76 -9.80 -2.61
N PHE A 126 -2.71 -8.90 -2.40
CA PHE A 126 -3.11 -8.42 -1.08
C PHE A 126 -4.41 -9.09 -0.65
N ASP A 127 -4.48 -9.51 0.61
CA ASP A 127 -5.68 -10.06 1.22
C ASP A 127 -6.65 -8.95 1.64
N GLU A 128 -7.92 -9.30 1.80
CA GLU A 128 -8.98 -8.35 2.15
C GLU A 128 -8.69 -7.50 3.41
N PRO A 129 -8.08 -8.04 4.48
CA PRO A 129 -7.70 -7.25 5.65
C PRO A 129 -6.67 -6.15 5.39
N SER A 130 -5.86 -6.26 4.31
CA SER A 130 -4.81 -5.29 3.95
C SER A 130 -5.32 -4.12 3.10
N GLN A 131 -6.60 -4.14 2.73
CA GLN A 131 -7.22 -3.18 1.83
C GLN A 131 -8.53 -2.62 2.37
N ARG A 132 -9.00 -1.53 1.78
CA ARG A 132 -10.26 -0.88 2.11
C ARG A 132 -11.09 -0.67 0.86
N LYS A 133 -12.35 -1.15 0.90
CA LYS A 133 -13.32 -0.86 -0.16
C LYS A 133 -13.60 0.64 -0.25
N VAL A 134 -13.65 1.16 -1.47
CA VAL A 134 -13.94 2.55 -1.81
C VAL A 134 -15.09 2.65 -2.79
N THR A 135 -15.81 3.77 -2.74
CA THR A 135 -16.90 4.10 -3.68
C THR A 135 -16.37 4.89 -4.88
N THR A 136 -17.14 4.93 -5.97
CA THR A 136 -16.82 5.76 -7.14
C THR A 136 -16.67 7.24 -6.77
N ALA A 137 -17.49 7.76 -5.86
CA ALA A 137 -17.38 9.14 -5.39
C ALA A 137 -16.03 9.40 -4.70
N GLN A 138 -15.55 8.46 -3.86
CA GLN A 138 -14.25 8.57 -3.21
C GLN A 138 -13.10 8.45 -4.22
N VAL A 139 -13.22 7.58 -5.22
CA VAL A 139 -12.23 7.49 -6.31
C VAL A 139 -12.18 8.80 -7.10
N ASN A 140 -13.33 9.42 -7.38
CA ASN A 140 -13.37 10.70 -8.08
C ASN A 140 -12.70 11.82 -7.28
N GLN A 141 -12.75 11.80 -5.94
CA GLN A 141 -11.99 12.74 -5.11
C GLN A 141 -10.48 12.58 -5.33
N LEU A 142 -9.97 11.34 -5.43
CA LEU A 142 -8.55 11.09 -5.74
C LEU A 142 -8.16 11.53 -7.15
N LEU A 143 -9.10 11.51 -8.09
CA LEU A 143 -8.89 11.95 -9.47
C LEU A 143 -8.93 13.48 -9.64
N ASN A 144 -9.24 14.24 -8.58
CA ASN A 144 -9.29 15.70 -8.64
C ASN A 144 -7.90 16.28 -9.04
N PRO A 145 -7.80 17.01 -10.17
CA PRO A 145 -6.53 17.60 -10.62
C PRO A 145 -5.98 18.66 -9.67
N ASP A 146 -6.83 19.29 -8.85
CA ASP A 146 -6.44 20.39 -7.96
C ASP A 146 -5.65 19.92 -6.72
N LEU A 147 -5.66 18.61 -6.42
CA LEU A 147 -4.90 18.07 -5.29
C LEU A 147 -3.40 18.08 -5.60
N ASP A 148 -2.61 18.67 -4.70
CA ASP A 148 -1.16 18.50 -4.73
C ASP A 148 -0.73 17.08 -4.27
N ASP A 149 0.57 16.78 -4.33
CA ASP A 149 1.12 15.48 -3.95
C ASP A 149 0.82 15.13 -2.48
N LYS A 150 0.88 16.11 -1.58
CA LYS A 150 0.66 15.92 -0.15
C LYS A 150 -0.81 15.70 0.15
N GLU A 151 -1.69 16.50 -0.45
CA GLU A 151 -3.14 16.40 -0.32
C GLU A 151 -3.65 15.08 -0.89
N PHE A 152 -3.15 14.68 -2.06
CA PHE A 152 -3.46 13.39 -2.68
C PHE A 152 -3.09 12.23 -1.74
N HIS A 153 -1.86 12.21 -1.21
CA HIS A 153 -1.44 11.12 -0.33
C HIS A 153 -2.16 11.13 1.03
N THR A 154 -2.47 12.31 1.57
CA THR A 154 -3.27 12.43 2.79
C THR A 154 -4.68 11.84 2.58
N LEU A 155 -5.31 12.17 1.45
CA LEU A 155 -6.60 11.61 1.08
C LEU A 155 -6.51 10.10 0.84
N TYR A 156 -5.48 9.64 0.12
CA TYR A 156 -5.25 8.22 -0.15
C TYR A 156 -5.16 7.43 1.16
N GLN A 157 -4.32 7.87 2.11
CA GLN A 157 -4.15 7.22 3.41
C GLN A 157 -5.46 7.15 4.20
N LYS A 158 -6.25 8.23 4.19
CA LYS A 158 -7.57 8.26 4.81
C LYS A 158 -8.51 7.22 4.20
N LEU A 159 -8.52 7.09 2.88
CA LEU A 159 -9.39 6.16 2.15
C LEU A 159 -8.90 4.70 2.20
N SER A 160 -7.60 4.48 2.37
CA SER A 160 -6.99 3.14 2.48
C SER A 160 -6.87 2.63 3.92
N LYS A 161 -7.33 3.39 4.92
CA LYS A 161 -7.25 2.99 6.33
C LYS A 161 -8.03 1.69 6.54
N GLN A 162 -7.33 0.68 7.07
CA GLN A 162 -7.87 -0.65 7.30
C GLN A 162 -8.92 -0.64 8.42
N ASN A 163 -9.83 -1.61 8.37
CA ASN A 163 -10.75 -1.84 9.49
C ASN A 163 -9.99 -2.44 10.67
N GLU A 164 -10.29 -1.95 11.87
CA GLU A 164 -9.70 -2.47 13.12
C GLU A 164 -10.15 -3.90 13.43
N LEU A 165 -11.36 -4.26 13.01
CA LEU A 165 -11.91 -5.61 13.10
C LEU A 165 -12.16 -6.18 11.71
N VAL A 166 -11.88 -7.47 11.55
CA VAL A 166 -12.09 -8.23 10.30
C VAL A 166 -12.89 -9.50 10.57
N PRO A 167 -13.69 -9.96 9.60
CA PRO A 167 -14.42 -11.21 9.74
C PRO A 167 -13.44 -12.40 9.76
N PHE A 168 -13.64 -13.32 10.70
CA PHE A 168 -12.89 -14.56 10.81
C PHE A 168 -13.84 -15.67 11.30
N PHE A 169 -14.21 -16.60 10.42
CA PHE A 169 -15.15 -17.70 10.71
C PHE A 169 -16.43 -17.26 11.45
N GLY A 170 -17.11 -16.22 10.96
CA GLY A 170 -18.34 -15.69 11.55
C GLY A 170 -18.14 -14.77 12.76
N LEU A 171 -16.91 -14.66 13.28
CA LEU A 171 -16.54 -13.74 14.34
C LEU A 171 -15.95 -12.44 13.77
N LYS A 172 -15.90 -11.38 14.58
CA LYS A 172 -15.13 -10.16 14.30
C LYS A 172 -13.90 -10.16 15.21
N VAL A 173 -12.72 -10.30 14.63
CA VAL A 173 -11.44 -10.34 15.36
C VAL A 173 -10.59 -9.12 15.01
N PRO A 174 -9.66 -8.71 15.89
CA PRO A 174 -8.71 -7.66 15.56
C PRO A 174 -7.94 -7.96 14.28
N ASN A 175 -7.80 -6.94 13.44
CA ASN A 175 -7.05 -7.03 12.20
C ASN A 175 -5.55 -7.13 12.50
N ALA A 176 -5.02 -8.34 12.41
CA ALA A 176 -3.61 -8.66 12.62
C ALA A 176 -2.65 -7.96 11.64
N LYS A 177 -3.17 -7.35 10.56
CA LYS A 177 -2.36 -6.54 9.64
C LYS A 177 -2.00 -5.17 10.21
N ILE A 178 -2.71 -4.71 11.24
CA ILE A 178 -2.39 -3.46 11.91
C ILE A 178 -1.39 -3.75 13.03
N PRO A 179 -0.17 -3.15 13.01
CA PRO A 179 0.81 -3.38 14.07
C PRO A 179 0.26 -3.06 15.45
N GLY A 180 0.45 -3.96 16.41
CA GLY A 180 -0.03 -3.80 17.79
C GLY A 180 -1.53 -4.05 17.98
N ASN A 181 -2.29 -4.35 16.92
CA ASN A 181 -3.72 -4.64 16.97
C ASN A 181 -4.01 -6.12 17.27
N THR A 182 -3.27 -6.71 18.20
CA THR A 182 -3.47 -8.10 18.66
C THR A 182 -4.17 -8.07 20.02
N ASN A 183 -5.39 -8.59 20.09
CA ASN A 183 -5.97 -8.95 21.39
C ASN A 183 -5.22 -10.17 21.92
N ASN A 184 -4.54 -10.01 23.06
CA ASN A 184 -4.05 -11.11 23.90
C ASN A 184 -5.19 -11.99 24.47
N THR A 185 -6.44 -11.73 24.09
CA THR A 185 -7.65 -12.29 24.71
C THR A 185 -8.17 -13.58 24.05
N LEU A 186 -7.49 -14.10 23.02
CA LEU A 186 -7.84 -15.39 22.39
C LEU A 186 -6.90 -16.55 22.79
N LEU A 187 -6.01 -16.34 23.77
CA LEU A 187 -5.05 -17.34 24.26
C LEU A 187 -5.20 -17.65 25.76
N ASN A 188 -6.40 -17.49 26.33
CA ASN A 188 -6.70 -18.13 27.61
C ASN A 188 -7.72 -19.26 27.35
N PRO A 189 -7.27 -20.54 27.36
CA PRO A 189 -8.16 -21.69 27.34
C PRO A 189 -9.04 -21.75 28.60
#